data_AF-A0A814L0M1-F1
#
_entry.id   AF-A0A814L0M1-F1
#
_cell.length_a   1.000
_cell.length_b   1.000
_cell.length_c   1.000
_cell.angle_alpha   90.00
_cell.angle_beta   90.00
_cell.angle_gamma   90.00
#
_symmetry.space_group_name_H-M   'P 1'
#
loop_
_entity.id
_entity.type
_entity.pdbx_description
1 polymer ?
#
loop_
_entity_poly.entity_id
_entity_poly.type
_entity_poly.pdbx_seq_one_letter_code
_entity_poly.pdbx_strand_id
1 'polypeptide(L)'
;MSIPVEIESNTADGVESKIIEPIEEFNEIEPTAGELSTLEHISDRIPLGVWLIVICELCERFAFYGISGLFQNYIQFPLPTANDTQPGALDRGQQTATALTMFFRFFAYITPIVGAILADQFWGKYKTIVVSCAVYMVGLVILLLTSIPPAIDKGVAFPGLIIAMIILGFGTGGVKSNVSPLMAEQYSRTKPVITVIKGQRKIIDPGVTMQSMFNWFYWAINIGSLSLIATTNIEKYHSFWLAYLLPTVAFIATIVVLVIGRNQYVQIPPSGSLIIRAARVTMTAIRMRRKLGYQPDRPDFLDYAKSMPSASEFNEKERVSELNNNQFIDDLKKAVRACRVFAFYPFYWICYNQFGTNLVSQAAQMNVGPLPNDILQNIDPIVIVIFIPIFDKLIYPGLRRCKINFPAIPRIAAGFFCVSIGMVWATIVQHLIYISQPNLNFVPKPYCIASHVVCCDVFYFSNK
;
A
#
# COMPACT_ATOMS: atom_id res chain seq x y z
N MET A 1 -37.79 5.41 26.71
CA MET A 1 -37.75 6.21 27.94
C MET A 1 -36.34 6.07 28.49
N SER A 2 -35.46 6.98 28.11
CA SER A 2 -34.00 6.85 28.28
C SER A 2 -33.55 7.84 29.35
N ILE A 3 -32.93 7.33 30.41
CA ILE A 3 -32.39 8.11 31.52
C ILE A 3 -31.03 8.70 31.07
N PRO A 4 -30.77 10.01 31.27
CA PRO A 4 -29.48 10.60 30.95
C PRO A 4 -28.45 10.27 32.05
N VAL A 5 -27.24 9.92 31.64
CA VAL A 5 -26.07 9.78 32.51
C VAL A 5 -25.26 11.06 32.42
N GLU A 6 -25.22 11.83 33.51
CA GLU A 6 -24.31 12.97 33.69
C GLU A 6 -22.89 12.47 33.98
N ILE A 7 -21.91 12.99 33.25
CA ILE A 7 -20.49 12.85 33.58
C ILE A 7 -19.93 14.27 33.71
N GLU A 8 -19.72 14.72 34.96
CA GLU A 8 -18.98 15.93 35.25
C GLU A 8 -17.49 15.72 34.93
N SER A 9 -16.88 16.68 34.23
CA SER A 9 -15.42 16.82 34.19
C SER A 9 -15.05 18.29 34.45
N ASN A 10 -14.25 18.49 35.50
CA ASN A 10 -13.73 19.77 35.94
C ASN A 10 -12.84 20.40 34.87
N THR A 11 -13.12 21.66 34.55
CA THR A 11 -12.41 22.48 33.57
C THR A 11 -11.16 23.12 34.16
N ALA A 12 -10.03 22.95 33.48
CA ALA A 12 -8.91 23.88 33.49
C ALA A 12 -8.14 23.71 32.17
N ASP A 13 -8.68 24.32 31.11
CA ASP A 13 -7.95 24.94 30.00
C ASP A 13 -8.93 25.22 28.86
N GLY A 14 -9.05 26.49 28.49
CA GLY A 14 -10.00 27.00 27.51
C GLY A 14 -9.74 26.44 26.11
N VAL A 15 -10.49 25.39 25.76
CA VAL A 15 -10.75 24.98 24.38
C VAL A 15 -12.26 24.89 24.25
N GLU A 16 -12.82 25.77 23.43
CA GLU A 16 -14.24 25.80 23.06
C GLU A 16 -14.62 24.43 22.47
N SER A 17 -15.30 23.60 23.27
CA SER A 17 -15.89 22.36 22.81
C SER A 17 -17.10 22.70 21.94
N LYS A 18 -17.00 22.45 20.63
CA LYS A 18 -18.19 22.36 19.79
C LYS A 18 -19.03 21.21 20.33
N ILE A 19 -20.09 21.54 21.06
CA ILE A 19 -21.22 20.65 21.31
C ILE A 19 -21.73 20.25 19.92
N ILE A 20 -21.56 18.98 19.57
CA ILE A 20 -22.22 18.41 18.41
C ILE A 20 -23.69 18.36 18.80
N GLU A 21 -24.46 19.34 18.34
CA GLU A 21 -25.92 19.19 18.32
C GLU A 21 -26.22 17.88 17.58
N PRO A 22 -27.06 16.99 18.14
CA PRO A 22 -27.53 15.84 17.41
C PRO A 22 -28.14 16.36 16.12
N ILE A 23 -27.64 15.86 14.99
CA ILE A 23 -28.27 16.07 13.68
C ILE A 23 -29.75 15.75 13.88
N GLU A 24 -30.64 16.69 13.52
CA GLU A 24 -32.09 16.48 13.54
C GLU A 24 -32.39 15.07 13.04
N GLU A 25 -33.00 14.26 13.92
CA GLU A 25 -33.50 12.92 13.63
C GLU A 25 -34.63 13.08 12.59
N PHE A 26 -34.26 13.24 11.31
CA PHE A 26 -35.13 12.79 10.23
C PHE A 26 -35.38 11.33 10.53
N ASN A 27 -36.64 10.95 10.76
CA ASN A 27 -37.06 9.57 10.99
C ASN A 27 -36.54 8.66 9.87
N GLU A 28 -35.33 8.14 10.01
CA GLU A 28 -34.70 7.23 9.08
C GLU A 28 -35.37 5.87 9.28
N ILE A 29 -36.22 5.50 8.32
CA ILE A 29 -36.97 4.24 8.39
C ILE A 29 -36.00 3.10 8.05
N GLU A 30 -35.68 2.28 9.05
CA GLU A 30 -34.94 1.04 8.86
C GLU A 30 -35.78 0.05 8.01
N PRO A 31 -35.20 -0.59 6.99
CA PRO A 31 -35.93 -1.50 6.13
C PRO A 31 -36.30 -2.80 6.85
N THR A 32 -37.50 -3.29 6.57
CA THR A 32 -37.94 -4.61 7.05
C THR A 32 -37.13 -5.72 6.35
N ALA A 33 -37.01 -6.91 6.96
CA ALA A 33 -36.28 -8.05 6.36
C ALA A 33 -36.79 -8.44 4.94
N GLY A 34 -38.09 -8.25 4.68
CA GLY A 34 -38.67 -8.44 3.34
C GLY A 34 -38.26 -7.34 2.34
N GLU A 35 -38.09 -6.10 2.80
CA GLU A 35 -37.67 -4.97 1.96
C GLU A 35 -36.16 -5.07 1.64
N LEU A 36 -35.35 -5.53 2.60
CA LEU A 36 -33.92 -5.84 2.42
C LEU A 36 -33.61 -6.88 1.34
N SER A 37 -34.57 -7.74 0.98
CA SER A 37 -34.36 -8.74 -0.08
C SER A 37 -34.96 -8.35 -1.43
N THR A 38 -35.86 -7.37 -1.46
CA THR A 38 -36.65 -7.02 -2.65
C THR A 38 -36.29 -5.66 -3.23
N LEU A 39 -35.89 -4.69 -2.40
CA LEU A 39 -35.54 -3.35 -2.86
C LEU A 39 -34.11 -3.27 -3.38
N GLU A 40 -33.91 -2.41 -4.37
CA GLU A 40 -32.59 -2.11 -4.92
C GLU A 40 -31.72 -1.40 -3.87
N HIS A 41 -30.51 -1.90 -3.68
CA HIS A 41 -29.51 -1.32 -2.79
C HIS A 41 -28.67 -0.30 -3.57
N ILE A 42 -28.57 0.92 -3.05
CA ILE A 42 -27.88 2.02 -3.70
C ILE A 42 -26.82 2.63 -2.78
N SER A 43 -25.80 3.24 -3.40
CA SER A 43 -24.81 4.07 -2.70
C SER A 43 -25.44 5.39 -2.28
N ASP A 44 -25.08 5.86 -1.09
CA ASP A 44 -25.35 7.23 -0.65
C ASP A 44 -24.45 8.23 -1.38
N ARG A 45 -24.70 9.53 -1.15
CA ARG A 45 -23.84 10.64 -1.56
C ARG A 45 -22.52 10.57 -0.80
N ILE A 46 -21.43 10.52 -1.56
CA ILE A 46 -20.07 10.51 -1.01
C ILE A 46 -19.74 11.91 -0.44
N PRO A 47 -19.36 12.02 0.85
CA PRO A 47 -19.01 13.30 1.47
C PRO A 47 -17.81 13.99 0.78
N LEU A 48 -17.77 15.32 0.85
CA LEU A 48 -16.67 16.11 0.27
C LEU A 48 -15.30 15.69 0.84
N GLY A 49 -15.23 15.39 2.14
CA GLY A 49 -14.00 14.91 2.79
C GLY A 49 -13.41 13.67 2.11
N VAL A 50 -14.25 12.75 1.63
CA VAL A 50 -13.80 11.56 0.89
C VAL A 50 -13.17 11.94 -0.44
N TRP A 51 -13.79 12.84 -1.20
CA TRP A 51 -13.23 13.30 -2.48
C TRP A 51 -11.88 13.99 -2.32
N LEU A 52 -11.73 14.81 -1.27
CA LEU A 52 -10.43 15.42 -0.95
C LEU A 52 -9.38 14.36 -0.62
N ILE A 53 -9.74 13.30 0.12
CA ILE A 53 -8.82 12.19 0.42
C ILE A 53 -8.46 11.40 -0.85
N VAL A 54 -9.40 11.16 -1.75
CA VAL A 54 -9.14 10.48 -3.04
C VAL A 54 -8.17 11.28 -3.91
N ILE A 55 -8.28 12.62 -3.93
CA ILE A 55 -7.32 13.50 -4.63
C ILE A 55 -5.94 13.43 -3.97
N CYS A 56 -5.88 13.51 -2.63
CA CYS A 56 -4.63 13.34 -1.88
C CYS A 56 -3.94 12.01 -2.19
N GLU A 57 -4.72 10.92 -2.24
CA GLU A 57 -4.22 9.59 -2.58
C GLU A 57 -3.69 9.55 -4.01
N LEU A 58 -4.43 10.09 -4.99
CA LEU A 58 -3.96 10.15 -6.38
C LEU A 58 -2.59 10.82 -6.48
N CYS A 59 -2.45 12.00 -5.89
CA CYS A 59 -1.22 12.77 -5.92
C CYS A 59 -0.06 12.10 -5.17
N GLU A 60 -0.33 11.43 -4.05
CA GLU A 60 0.71 10.70 -3.32
C GLU A 60 1.12 9.42 -4.04
N ARG A 61 0.18 8.69 -4.67
CA ARG A 61 0.48 7.53 -5.51
C ARG A 61 1.26 7.93 -6.75
N PHE A 62 0.90 9.06 -7.36
CA PHE A 62 1.68 9.68 -8.42
C PHE A 62 3.12 9.93 -7.96
N ALA A 63 3.31 10.49 -6.77
CA ALA A 63 4.64 10.73 -6.26
C ALA A 63 5.40 9.41 -5.99
N PHE A 64 4.77 8.45 -5.32
CA PHE A 64 5.39 7.18 -4.90
C PHE A 64 5.84 6.33 -6.09
N TYR A 65 4.99 6.13 -7.09
CA TYR A 65 5.36 5.36 -8.29
C TYR A 65 6.30 6.14 -9.21
N GLY A 66 6.07 7.44 -9.35
CA GLY A 66 6.89 8.32 -10.18
C GLY A 66 8.35 8.41 -9.72
N ILE A 67 8.64 8.32 -8.41
CA ILE A 67 10.03 8.24 -7.90
C ILE A 67 10.57 6.81 -7.92
N SER A 68 9.81 5.83 -7.40
CA SER A 68 10.34 4.49 -7.15
C SER A 68 10.52 3.67 -8.42
N GLY A 69 9.77 4.01 -9.47
CA GLY A 69 9.91 3.43 -10.80
C GLY A 69 11.30 3.65 -11.43
N LEU A 70 11.92 4.79 -11.12
CA LEU A 70 13.19 5.24 -11.70
C LEU A 70 14.42 4.67 -10.97
N PHE A 71 14.25 4.13 -9.75
CA PHE A 71 15.37 3.74 -8.89
C PHE A 71 16.29 2.70 -9.53
N GLN A 72 15.72 1.74 -10.27
CA GLN A 72 16.53 0.69 -10.89
C GLN A 72 17.53 1.31 -11.88
N ASN A 73 17.06 2.12 -12.83
CA ASN A 73 17.91 2.77 -13.84
C ASN A 73 18.86 3.78 -13.21
N TYR A 74 18.35 4.64 -12.32
CA TYR A 74 19.14 5.68 -11.63
C TYR A 74 20.37 5.11 -10.94
N ILE A 75 20.22 3.96 -10.27
CA ILE A 75 21.29 3.31 -9.50
C ILE A 75 22.19 2.46 -10.39
N GLN A 76 21.61 1.71 -11.33
CA GLN A 76 22.31 0.66 -12.07
C GLN A 76 23.33 1.22 -13.04
N PHE A 77 22.94 2.18 -13.88
CA PHE A 77 23.70 2.61 -15.04
C PHE A 77 24.49 3.91 -14.78
N PRO A 78 25.58 4.16 -15.50
CA PRO A 78 26.27 5.46 -15.49
C PRO A 78 25.44 6.54 -16.18
N LEU A 79 25.86 7.80 -16.03
CA LEU A 79 25.34 8.90 -16.85
C LEU A 79 25.51 8.57 -18.34
N PRO A 80 24.45 8.71 -19.16
CA PRO A 80 24.52 8.38 -20.57
C PRO A 80 25.51 9.30 -21.30
N THR A 81 26.35 8.71 -22.16
CA THR A 81 27.16 9.47 -23.11
C THR A 81 26.36 9.80 -24.38
N ALA A 82 26.92 10.61 -25.29
CA ALA A 82 26.23 11.01 -26.53
C ALA A 82 25.78 9.82 -27.41
N ASN A 83 26.34 8.63 -27.20
CA ASN A 83 26.02 7.41 -27.96
C ASN A 83 25.11 6.43 -27.19
N ASP A 84 24.86 6.67 -25.90
CA ASP A 84 24.09 5.77 -25.05
C ASP A 84 22.61 6.17 -25.01
N THR A 85 21.72 5.20 -25.20
CA THR A 85 20.27 5.40 -25.12
C THR A 85 19.66 5.00 -23.78
N GLN A 86 20.46 4.40 -22.89
CA GLN A 86 20.02 3.87 -21.61
C GLN A 86 20.15 4.93 -20.51
N PRO A 87 19.05 5.34 -19.84
CA PRO A 87 19.13 6.26 -18.71
C PRO A 87 19.86 5.63 -17.51
N GLY A 88 20.67 6.46 -16.85
CA GLY A 88 21.45 6.12 -15.66
C GLY A 88 22.11 7.34 -15.02
N ALA A 89 22.67 7.17 -13.82
CA ALA A 89 23.41 8.23 -13.13
C ALA A 89 24.51 7.74 -12.18
N LEU A 90 24.28 6.68 -11.40
CA LEU A 90 25.13 6.37 -10.24
C LEU A 90 26.17 5.28 -10.44
N ASP A 91 26.07 4.52 -11.54
CA ASP A 91 27.01 3.43 -11.89
C ASP A 91 27.35 2.50 -10.71
N ARG A 92 26.31 1.87 -10.14
CA ARG A 92 26.46 0.90 -9.03
C ARG A 92 26.14 -0.54 -9.41
N GLY A 93 25.74 -0.77 -10.67
CA GLY A 93 25.41 -2.09 -11.18
C GLY A 93 24.06 -2.63 -10.68
N GLN A 94 23.62 -3.71 -11.32
CA GLN A 94 22.28 -4.27 -11.13
C GLN A 94 22.05 -4.79 -9.70
N GLN A 95 23.05 -5.43 -9.09
CA GLN A 95 22.90 -6.01 -7.75
C GLN A 95 22.57 -4.94 -6.70
N THR A 96 23.31 -3.83 -6.71
CA THR A 96 23.08 -2.71 -5.79
C THR A 96 21.75 -2.01 -6.08
N ALA A 97 21.40 -1.81 -7.37
CA ALA A 97 20.13 -1.22 -7.77
C ALA A 97 18.92 -2.03 -7.27
N THR A 98 18.94 -3.35 -7.51
CA THR A 98 17.90 -4.26 -7.05
C THR A 98 17.83 -4.30 -5.53
N ALA A 99 18.98 -4.38 -4.84
CA ALA A 99 19.02 -4.44 -3.38
C ALA A 99 18.45 -3.17 -2.72
N LEU A 100 18.82 -1.97 -3.20
CA LEU A 100 18.32 -0.71 -2.67
C LEU A 100 16.84 -0.48 -3.00
N THR A 101 16.40 -0.85 -4.19
CA THR A 101 14.98 -0.79 -4.57
C THR A 101 14.12 -1.72 -3.70
N MET A 102 14.62 -2.94 -3.44
CA MET A 102 13.95 -3.89 -2.53
C MET A 102 13.99 -3.42 -1.08
N PHE A 103 15.10 -2.82 -0.63
CA PHE A 103 15.20 -2.21 0.70
C PHE A 103 14.15 -1.10 0.87
N PHE A 104 14.03 -0.19 -0.10
CA PHE A 104 13.04 0.88 -0.05
C PHE A 104 11.62 0.31 0.03
N ARG A 105 11.29 -0.69 -0.79
CA ARG A 105 9.98 -1.37 -0.74
C ARG A 105 9.76 -2.00 0.64
N PHE A 106 10.68 -2.84 1.11
CA PHE A 106 10.61 -3.47 2.43
C PHE A 106 10.37 -2.43 3.54
N PHE A 107 11.16 -1.36 3.53
CA PHE A 107 11.08 -0.32 4.55
C PHE A 107 9.75 0.45 4.48
N ALA A 108 9.26 0.77 3.27
CA ALA A 108 7.97 1.40 3.02
C ALA A 108 6.75 0.55 3.41
N TYR A 109 6.91 -0.78 3.56
CA TYR A 109 5.85 -1.70 3.99
C TYR A 109 5.95 -2.13 5.46
N ILE A 110 7.07 -1.86 6.15
CA ILE A 110 7.21 -2.05 7.61
C ILE A 110 6.86 -0.80 8.39
N THR A 111 7.30 0.36 7.93
CA THR A 111 7.03 1.66 8.58
C THR A 111 5.54 1.99 8.80
N PRO A 112 4.55 1.47 8.03
CA PRO A 112 3.14 1.64 8.38
C PRO A 112 2.75 1.11 9.76
N ILE A 113 3.44 0.09 10.29
CA ILE A 113 3.18 -0.41 11.66
C ILE A 113 3.45 0.70 12.68
N VAL A 114 4.55 1.44 12.50
CA VAL A 114 4.90 2.57 13.37
C VAL A 114 3.89 3.70 13.20
N GLY A 115 3.53 4.02 11.95
CA GLY A 115 2.53 5.05 11.63
C GLY A 115 1.15 4.78 12.24
N ALA A 116 0.70 3.53 12.20
CA ALA A 116 -0.56 3.11 12.83
C ALA A 116 -0.51 3.27 14.36
N ILE A 117 0.57 2.81 15.00
CA ILE A 117 0.74 2.93 16.45
C ILE A 117 0.73 4.40 16.89
N LEU A 118 1.43 5.29 16.17
CA LEU A 118 1.48 6.71 16.50
C LEU A 118 0.10 7.38 16.39
N ALA A 119 -0.65 7.05 15.34
CA ALA A 119 -2.01 7.57 15.15
C ALA A 119 -3.00 7.05 16.21
N ASP A 120 -2.98 5.75 16.50
CA ASP A 120 -3.93 5.11 17.41
C ASP A 120 -3.64 5.37 18.90
N GLN A 121 -2.43 5.83 19.24
CA GLN A 121 -2.02 6.09 20.64
C GLN A 121 -1.89 7.56 21.00
N PHE A 122 -1.34 8.38 20.12
CA PHE A 122 -0.84 9.69 20.54
C PHE A 122 -1.46 10.85 19.76
N TRP A 123 -1.50 10.75 18.44
CA TRP A 123 -1.73 11.94 17.60
C TRP A 123 -3.09 12.00 16.91
N GLY A 124 -3.73 10.85 16.70
CA GLY A 124 -4.88 10.74 15.80
C GLY A 124 -4.44 10.67 14.33
N LYS A 125 -5.31 10.16 13.47
CA LYS A 125 -4.99 9.84 12.07
C LYS A 125 -4.58 11.07 11.26
N TYR A 126 -5.36 12.15 11.34
CA TYR A 126 -5.10 13.38 10.59
C TYR A 126 -3.73 13.98 10.90
N LYS A 127 -3.39 14.16 12.18
CA LYS A 127 -2.10 14.73 12.59
C LYS A 127 -0.93 13.83 12.19
N THR A 128 -1.07 12.51 12.30
CA THR A 128 -0.05 11.57 11.82
C THR A 128 0.17 11.70 10.33
N ILE A 129 -0.89 11.80 9.51
CA ILE A 129 -0.76 11.98 8.06
C ILE A 129 -0.03 13.30 7.75
N VAL A 130 -0.41 14.42 8.36
CA VAL A 130 0.21 15.72 8.10
C VAL A 130 1.71 15.70 8.43
N VAL A 131 2.09 15.18 9.61
CA VAL A 131 3.49 15.06 10.01
C VAL A 131 4.25 14.13 9.07
N SER A 132 3.66 13.00 8.71
CA SER A 132 4.26 12.06 7.77
C SER A 132 4.43 12.64 6.37
N CYS A 133 3.49 13.46 5.89
CA CYS A 133 3.66 14.21 4.64
C CYS A 133 4.81 15.21 4.72
N ALA A 134 5.01 15.89 5.85
CA ALA A 134 6.16 16.78 6.02
C ALA A 134 7.49 16.00 5.94
N VAL A 135 7.58 14.84 6.62
CA VAL A 135 8.75 13.95 6.55
C VAL A 135 8.96 13.44 5.12
N TYR A 136 7.89 13.00 4.45
CA TYR A 136 7.94 12.57 3.05
C TYR A 136 8.50 13.69 2.16
N MET A 137 8.01 14.93 2.31
CA MET A 137 8.46 16.07 1.53
C MET A 137 9.95 16.35 1.72
N VAL A 138 10.48 16.24 2.94
CA VAL A 138 11.93 16.35 3.19
C VAL A 138 12.70 15.29 2.40
N GLY A 139 12.21 14.05 2.38
CA GLY A 139 12.80 12.97 1.58
C GLY A 139 12.80 13.26 0.07
N LEU A 140 11.70 13.80 -0.45
CA LEU A 140 11.57 14.22 -1.85
C LEU A 140 12.54 15.36 -2.21
N VAL A 141 12.65 16.37 -1.34
CA VAL A 141 13.59 17.48 -1.55
C VAL A 141 15.03 17.00 -1.55
N ILE A 142 15.41 16.11 -0.62
CA ILE A 142 16.77 15.53 -0.60
C ILE A 142 17.04 14.76 -1.89
N LEU A 143 16.10 13.91 -2.33
CA LEU A 143 16.23 13.16 -3.57
C LEU A 143 16.40 14.12 -4.77
N LEU A 144 15.51 15.10 -4.90
CA LEU A 144 15.53 16.09 -5.97
C LEU A 144 16.86 16.86 -6.03
N LEU A 145 17.31 17.42 -4.90
CA LEU A 145 18.51 18.26 -4.84
C LEU A 145 19.79 17.44 -5.07
N THR A 146 19.82 16.19 -4.62
CA THR A 146 20.98 15.30 -4.80
C THR A 146 21.07 14.70 -6.19
N SER A 147 19.99 14.76 -6.99
CA SER A 147 19.97 14.33 -8.40
C SER A 147 20.33 15.42 -9.41
N ILE A 148 20.59 16.66 -8.99
CA ILE A 148 21.01 17.75 -9.90
C ILE A 148 22.45 17.47 -10.39
N PRO A 149 22.81 17.78 -11.66
CA PRO A 149 24.12 17.43 -12.22
C PRO A 149 25.34 17.73 -11.34
N PRO A 150 25.50 18.92 -10.70
CA PRO A 150 26.65 19.19 -9.85
C PRO A 150 26.73 18.32 -8.60
N ALA A 151 25.60 17.78 -8.12
CA ALA A 151 25.58 16.86 -6.98
C ALA A 151 25.95 15.43 -7.38
N ILE A 152 25.59 15.02 -8.60
CA ILE A 152 26.02 13.76 -9.21
C ILE A 152 27.52 13.79 -9.45
N ASP A 153 28.05 14.86 -10.07
CA ASP A 153 29.48 15.01 -10.38
C ASP A 153 30.35 14.99 -9.11
N LYS A 154 29.86 15.55 -8.00
CA LYS A 154 30.53 15.54 -6.69
C LYS A 154 30.36 14.22 -5.93
N GLY A 155 29.62 13.25 -6.46
CA GLY A 155 29.38 11.95 -5.82
C GLY A 155 28.43 11.99 -4.61
N VAL A 156 27.72 13.10 -4.39
CA VAL A 156 26.78 13.26 -3.26
C VAL A 156 25.43 12.59 -3.55
N ALA A 157 25.13 12.32 -4.81
CA ALA A 157 23.88 11.71 -5.27
C ALA A 157 23.60 10.32 -4.64
N PHE A 158 24.61 9.47 -4.52
CA PHE A 158 24.46 8.13 -3.95
C PHE A 158 24.14 8.13 -2.44
N PRO A 159 24.92 8.78 -1.55
CA PRO A 159 24.56 8.89 -0.13
C PRO A 159 23.26 9.68 0.06
N GLY A 160 23.01 10.69 -0.78
CA GLY A 160 21.76 11.44 -0.81
C GLY A 160 20.53 10.56 -1.07
N LEU A 161 20.61 9.65 -2.03
CA LEU A 161 19.57 8.68 -2.34
C LEU A 161 19.26 7.76 -1.16
N ILE A 162 20.28 7.24 -0.47
CA ILE A 162 20.09 6.34 0.69
C ILE A 162 19.37 7.07 1.82
N ILE A 163 19.80 8.30 2.13
CA ILE A 163 19.16 9.14 3.15
C ILE A 163 17.72 9.45 2.74
N ALA A 164 17.49 9.81 1.47
CA ALA A 164 16.16 10.06 0.94
C ALA A 164 15.27 8.82 1.06
N MET A 165 15.72 7.63 0.69
CA MET A 165 14.95 6.38 0.80
C MET A 165 14.49 6.09 2.24
N ILE A 166 15.35 6.32 3.24
CA ILE A 166 15.00 6.14 4.65
C ILE A 166 13.93 7.16 5.07
N ILE A 167 14.13 8.44 4.75
CA ILE A 167 13.18 9.50 5.13
C ILE A 167 11.83 9.30 4.43
N LEU A 168 11.85 9.02 3.13
CA LEU A 168 10.67 8.68 2.33
C LEU A 168 9.94 7.46 2.90
N GLY A 169 10.68 6.45 3.35
CA GLY A 169 10.12 5.26 4.01
C GLY A 169 9.32 5.61 5.25
N PHE A 170 9.86 6.45 6.14
CA PHE A 170 9.10 6.91 7.32
C PHE A 170 7.87 7.75 6.93
N GLY A 171 8.02 8.63 5.94
CA GLY A 171 6.91 9.43 5.42
C GLY A 171 5.77 8.59 4.85
N THR A 172 6.08 7.64 3.95
CA THR A 172 5.06 6.78 3.34
C THR A 172 4.40 5.86 4.36
N GLY A 173 5.13 5.42 5.39
CA GLY A 173 4.58 4.58 6.46
C GLY A 173 3.36 5.21 7.15
N GLY A 174 3.51 6.44 7.64
CA GLY A 174 2.41 7.12 8.33
C GLY A 174 1.25 7.54 7.43
N VAL A 175 1.51 7.83 6.15
CA VAL A 175 0.45 8.08 5.17
C VAL A 175 -0.34 6.80 4.89
N LYS A 176 0.35 5.71 4.49
CA LYS A 176 -0.29 4.43 4.09
C LYS A 176 -1.13 3.80 5.20
N SER A 177 -0.71 3.92 6.46
CA SER A 177 -1.44 3.33 7.59
C SER A 177 -2.71 4.09 7.97
N ASN A 178 -2.83 5.36 7.59
CA ASN A 178 -3.85 6.26 8.16
C ASN A 178 -4.80 6.88 7.14
N VAL A 179 -4.43 6.98 5.86
CA VAL A 179 -5.29 7.59 4.82
C VAL A 179 -6.54 6.75 4.57
N SER A 180 -6.42 5.43 4.41
CA SER A 180 -7.60 4.59 4.12
C SER A 180 -8.55 4.44 5.32
N PRO A 181 -8.09 4.33 6.59
CA PRO A 181 -9.01 4.41 7.73
C PRO A 181 -9.63 5.80 7.88
N LEU A 182 -8.88 6.89 7.66
CA LEU A 182 -9.44 8.24 7.70
C LEU A 182 -10.57 8.40 6.66
N MET A 183 -10.40 7.85 5.46
CA MET A 183 -11.45 7.86 4.43
C MET A 183 -12.71 7.13 4.88
N ALA A 184 -12.55 5.93 5.44
CA ALA A 184 -13.68 5.14 5.94
C ALA A 184 -14.43 5.88 7.07
N GLU A 185 -13.71 6.58 7.95
CA GLU A 185 -14.31 7.37 9.03
C GLU A 185 -15.13 8.58 8.56
N GLN A 186 -14.98 9.01 7.30
CA GLN A 186 -15.78 10.11 6.75
C GLN A 186 -17.25 9.73 6.53
N TYR A 187 -17.56 8.43 6.51
CA TYR A 187 -18.93 7.93 6.36
C TYR A 187 -19.38 7.22 7.64
N SER A 188 -20.23 7.89 8.41
CA SER A 188 -20.64 7.48 9.75
C SER A 188 -21.90 6.60 9.81
N ARG A 189 -22.63 6.45 8.69
CA ARG A 189 -23.88 5.65 8.66
C ARG A 189 -23.55 4.16 8.74
N THR A 190 -24.16 3.47 9.72
CA THR A 190 -23.93 2.04 9.97
C THR A 190 -25.12 1.16 9.62
N LYS A 191 -26.32 1.73 9.45
CA LYS A 191 -27.55 1.01 9.18
C LYS A 191 -28.12 1.34 7.80
N PRO A 192 -28.79 0.37 7.14
CA PRO A 192 -29.49 0.64 5.90
C PRO A 192 -30.75 1.48 6.15
N VAL A 193 -31.05 2.40 5.25
CA VAL A 193 -32.19 3.34 5.38
C VAL A 193 -32.99 3.36 4.09
N ILE A 194 -34.32 3.39 4.19
CA ILE A 194 -35.18 3.55 3.02
C ILE A 194 -35.22 5.00 2.59
N THR A 195 -34.94 5.25 1.31
CA THR A 195 -35.14 6.54 0.67
C THR A 195 -36.05 6.39 -0.56
N VAL A 196 -36.71 7.47 -0.96
CA VAL A 196 -37.52 7.50 -2.18
C VAL A 196 -36.81 8.37 -3.21
N ILE A 197 -36.28 7.74 -4.26
CA ILE A 197 -35.61 8.43 -5.37
C ILE A 197 -36.44 8.22 -6.63
N LYS A 198 -36.86 9.32 -7.27
CA LYS A 198 -37.69 9.29 -8.48
C LYS A 198 -38.96 8.43 -8.33
N GLY A 199 -39.60 8.48 -7.16
CA GLY A 199 -40.84 7.75 -6.87
C GLY A 199 -40.67 6.26 -6.55
N GLN A 200 -39.45 5.71 -6.58
CA GLN A 200 -39.18 4.32 -6.20
C GLN A 200 -38.53 4.26 -4.81
N ARG A 201 -39.00 3.33 -3.96
CA ARG A 201 -38.34 3.00 -2.69
C ARG A 201 -37.04 2.28 -2.98
N LYS A 202 -35.94 2.77 -2.42
CA LYS A 202 -34.61 2.18 -2.52
C LYS A 202 -33.98 2.14 -1.15
N ILE A 203 -33.08 1.20 -0.94
CA ILE A 203 -32.34 1.08 0.32
C ILE A 203 -30.97 1.71 0.10
N ILE A 204 -30.65 2.73 0.89
CA ILE A 204 -29.28 3.20 1.02
C ILE A 204 -28.55 2.19 1.89
N ASP A 205 -27.58 1.49 1.29
CA ASP A 205 -26.76 0.50 1.98
C ASP A 205 -25.37 1.09 2.29
N PRO A 206 -24.99 1.19 3.59
CA PRO A 206 -23.64 1.56 3.98
C PRO A 206 -22.55 0.71 3.33
N GLY A 207 -22.79 -0.58 3.13
CA GLY A 207 -21.84 -1.49 2.49
C GLY A 207 -21.56 -1.12 1.03
N VAL A 208 -22.61 -0.84 0.27
CA VAL A 208 -22.49 -0.39 -1.14
C VAL A 208 -21.80 0.97 -1.23
N THR A 209 -22.07 1.87 -0.28
CA THR A 209 -21.44 3.20 -0.23
C THR A 209 -19.95 3.09 0.09
N MET A 210 -19.57 2.32 1.11
CA MET A 210 -18.17 2.05 1.43
C MET A 210 -17.44 1.41 0.25
N GLN A 211 -18.06 0.43 -0.41
CA GLN A 211 -17.49 -0.18 -1.61
C GLN A 211 -17.26 0.86 -2.72
N SER A 212 -18.22 1.75 -2.97
CA SER A 212 -18.09 2.84 -3.94
C SER A 212 -16.93 3.78 -3.60
N MET A 213 -16.78 4.17 -2.32
CA MET A 213 -15.66 4.99 -1.84
C MET A 213 -14.31 4.32 -2.11
N PHE A 214 -14.18 3.04 -1.76
CA PHE A 214 -12.95 2.28 -2.01
C PHE A 214 -12.69 2.01 -3.49
N ASN A 215 -13.72 1.91 -4.32
CA ASN A 215 -13.55 1.82 -5.77
C ASN A 215 -12.93 3.11 -6.34
N TRP A 216 -13.41 4.29 -5.91
CA TRP A 216 -12.81 5.57 -6.31
C TRP A 216 -11.38 5.73 -5.81
N PHE A 217 -11.11 5.31 -4.57
CA PHE A 217 -9.77 5.24 -4.02
C PHE A 217 -8.86 4.35 -4.88
N TYR A 218 -9.36 3.18 -5.29
CA TYR A 218 -8.63 2.25 -6.14
C TYR A 218 -8.35 2.82 -7.55
N TRP A 219 -9.31 3.53 -8.13
CA TRP A 219 -9.09 4.27 -9.39
C TRP A 219 -7.98 5.32 -9.25
N ALA A 220 -7.98 6.09 -8.16
CA ALA A 220 -6.93 7.07 -7.87
C ALA A 220 -5.54 6.43 -7.79
N ILE A 221 -5.41 5.24 -7.17
CA ILE A 221 -4.13 4.51 -7.13
C ILE A 221 -3.64 4.17 -8.53
N ASN A 222 -4.50 3.56 -9.35
CA ASN A 222 -4.11 3.13 -10.69
C ASN A 222 -3.76 4.31 -11.59
N ILE A 223 -4.57 5.38 -11.57
CA ILE A 223 -4.29 6.60 -12.34
C ILE A 223 -2.98 7.24 -11.86
N GLY A 224 -2.76 7.35 -10.54
CA GLY A 224 -1.52 7.87 -9.98
C GLY A 224 -0.29 7.05 -10.41
N SER A 225 -0.39 5.73 -10.44
CA SER A 225 0.72 4.87 -10.86
C SER A 225 1.17 5.07 -12.31
N LEU A 226 0.32 5.63 -13.18
CA LEU A 226 0.67 6.01 -14.57
C LEU A 226 1.63 7.21 -14.65
N SER A 227 1.98 7.82 -13.51
CA SER A 227 3.07 8.81 -13.39
C SER A 227 4.37 8.37 -14.06
N LEU A 228 4.65 7.07 -13.99
CA LEU A 228 5.75 6.39 -14.68
C LEU A 228 5.79 6.69 -16.19
N ILE A 229 4.65 6.88 -16.87
CA ILE A 229 4.67 7.26 -18.29
C ILE A 229 5.39 8.60 -18.47
N ALA A 230 5.12 9.58 -17.60
CA ALA A 230 5.76 10.88 -17.67
C ALA A 230 7.21 10.83 -17.16
N THR A 231 7.44 10.24 -15.98
CA THR A 231 8.75 10.29 -15.34
C THR A 231 9.82 9.47 -16.08
N THR A 232 9.47 8.31 -16.63
CA THR A 232 10.41 7.47 -17.40
C THR A 232 10.84 8.12 -18.71
N ASN A 233 9.95 8.86 -19.37
CA ASN A 233 10.31 9.64 -20.56
C ASN A 233 11.19 10.85 -20.20
N ILE A 234 10.92 11.51 -19.07
CA ILE A 234 11.74 12.63 -18.61
C ILE A 234 13.16 12.18 -18.23
N GLU A 235 13.33 11.03 -17.57
CA GLU A 235 14.68 10.53 -17.27
C GLU A 235 15.46 10.17 -18.53
N LYS A 236 14.80 9.61 -19.55
CA LYS A 236 15.45 9.18 -20.80
C LYS A 236 15.86 10.36 -21.67
N TYR A 237 14.99 11.35 -21.83
CA TYR A 237 15.20 12.45 -22.77
C TYR A 237 15.76 13.73 -22.16
N HIS A 238 15.72 13.87 -20.83
CA HIS A 238 16.20 15.06 -20.13
C HIS A 238 17.18 14.72 -19.01
N SER A 239 16.68 14.39 -17.82
CA SER A 239 17.50 14.15 -16.63
C SER A 239 16.67 13.66 -15.44
N PHE A 240 17.35 12.98 -14.50
CA PHE A 240 16.71 12.46 -13.29
C PHE A 240 16.17 13.53 -12.35
N TRP A 241 16.85 14.68 -12.17
CA TRP A 241 16.34 15.72 -11.27
C TRP A 241 14.98 16.27 -11.76
N LEU A 242 14.80 16.45 -13.07
CA LEU A 242 13.53 16.88 -13.64
C LEU A 242 12.46 15.79 -13.50
N ALA A 243 12.86 14.52 -13.67
CA ALA A 243 11.98 13.38 -13.47
C ALA A 243 11.50 13.26 -12.01
N TYR A 244 12.33 13.61 -11.03
CA TYR A 244 11.96 13.67 -9.60
C TYR A 244 11.22 14.95 -9.20
N LEU A 245 11.40 16.05 -9.92
CA LEU A 245 10.68 17.31 -9.67
C LEU A 245 9.17 17.13 -9.87
N LEU A 246 8.77 16.42 -10.93
CA LEU A 246 7.36 16.22 -11.27
C LEU A 246 6.57 15.51 -10.14
N PRO A 247 7.00 14.33 -9.62
CA PRO A 247 6.48 13.72 -8.40
C PRO A 247 6.48 14.65 -7.18
N THR A 248 7.52 15.46 -7.03
CA THR A 248 7.66 16.39 -5.90
C THR A 248 6.58 17.48 -5.93
N VAL A 249 6.31 18.06 -7.10
CA VAL A 249 5.24 19.05 -7.29
C VAL A 249 3.85 18.41 -7.09
N ALA A 250 3.63 17.20 -7.60
CA ALA A 250 2.39 16.47 -7.35
C ALA A 250 2.16 16.22 -5.85
N PHE A 251 3.21 15.89 -5.10
CA PHE A 251 3.12 15.67 -3.67
C PHE A 251 2.81 16.95 -2.87
N ILE A 252 3.28 18.12 -3.33
CA ILE A 252 2.89 19.41 -2.75
C ILE A 252 1.37 19.60 -2.84
N ALA A 253 0.75 19.19 -3.95
CA ALA A 253 -0.71 19.25 -4.09
C ALA A 253 -1.43 18.39 -3.03
N THR A 254 -0.91 17.20 -2.69
CA THR A 254 -1.42 16.38 -1.57
C THR A 254 -1.44 17.18 -0.27
N ILE A 255 -0.32 17.85 0.07
CA ILE A 255 -0.22 18.64 1.30
C ILE A 255 -1.23 19.79 1.30
N VAL A 256 -1.34 20.53 0.18
CA VAL A 256 -2.26 21.65 0.04
C VAL A 256 -3.72 21.21 0.23
N VAL A 257 -4.13 20.13 -0.45
CA VAL A 257 -5.49 19.59 -0.35
C VAL A 257 -5.79 19.12 1.07
N LEU A 258 -4.84 18.43 1.73
CA LEU A 258 -4.99 17.94 3.10
C LEU A 258 -5.12 19.07 4.13
N VAL A 259 -4.41 20.18 3.93
CA VAL A 259 -4.46 21.35 4.84
C VAL A 259 -5.74 22.16 4.62
N ILE A 260 -6.11 22.42 3.36
CA ILE A 260 -7.37 23.12 3.04
C ILE A 260 -8.59 22.31 3.50
N GLY A 261 -8.53 20.98 3.34
CA GLY A 261 -9.58 20.05 3.74
C GLY A 261 -9.74 19.84 5.24
N ARG A 262 -8.88 20.43 6.10
CA ARG A 262 -8.83 20.16 7.54
C ARG A 262 -10.20 20.19 8.24
N ASN A 263 -11.01 21.20 7.93
CA ASN A 263 -12.30 21.43 8.57
C ASN A 263 -13.43 20.55 8.02
N GLN A 264 -13.17 19.79 6.94
CA GLN A 264 -14.11 18.87 6.31
C GLN A 264 -13.92 17.42 6.79
N TYR A 265 -12.81 17.13 7.48
CA TYR A 265 -12.51 15.78 7.93
C TYR A 265 -13.11 15.48 9.30
N VAL A 266 -13.83 14.37 9.38
CA VAL A 266 -14.20 13.74 10.66
C VAL A 266 -12.93 13.17 11.28
N GLN A 267 -12.63 13.59 12.52
CA GLN A 267 -11.42 13.20 13.25
C GLN A 267 -11.83 12.49 14.54
N ILE A 268 -11.70 11.16 14.55
CA ILE A 268 -11.98 10.35 15.73
C ILE A 268 -10.76 10.38 16.68
N PRO A 269 -10.95 10.63 18.00
CA PRO A 269 -9.84 10.66 18.95
C PRO A 269 -9.16 9.28 19.07
N PRO A 270 -7.88 9.23 19.50
CA PRO A 270 -7.15 7.96 19.66
C PRO A 270 -7.80 7.04 20.70
N SER A 271 -8.14 5.80 20.31
CA SER A 271 -8.88 4.84 21.15
C SER A 271 -8.03 3.68 21.70
N GLY A 272 -6.71 3.67 21.46
CA GLY A 272 -5.89 2.50 21.79
C GLY A 272 -5.36 1.76 20.56
N SER A 273 -4.09 1.36 20.56
CA SER A 273 -3.51 0.54 19.49
C SER A 273 -3.86 -0.92 19.71
N LEU A 274 -4.62 -1.47 18.77
CA LEU A 274 -4.96 -2.89 18.75
C LEU A 274 -3.71 -3.77 18.63
N ILE A 275 -2.68 -3.28 17.92
CA ILE A 275 -1.39 -3.97 17.73
C ILE A 275 -0.69 -4.13 19.08
N ILE A 276 -0.61 -3.07 19.88
CA ILE A 276 0.00 -3.12 21.21
C ILE A 276 -0.80 -4.06 22.11
N ARG A 277 -2.13 -4.00 22.08
CA ARG A 277 -3.00 -4.89 22.86
C ARG A 277 -2.77 -6.36 22.47
N ALA A 278 -2.72 -6.67 21.18
CA ALA A 278 -2.43 -8.01 20.67
C ALA A 278 -1.04 -8.50 21.09
N ALA A 279 -0.01 -7.64 21.05
CA ALA A 279 1.33 -7.97 21.50
C ALA A 279 1.39 -8.28 23.01
N ARG A 280 0.73 -7.48 23.85
CA ARG A 280 0.62 -7.74 25.30
C ARG A 280 -0.08 -9.05 25.61
N VAL A 281 -1.20 -9.33 24.93
CA VAL A 281 -1.96 -10.59 25.08
C VAL A 281 -1.10 -11.78 24.69
N THR A 282 -0.41 -11.70 23.54
CA THR A 282 0.48 -12.76 23.04
C THR A 282 1.64 -13.02 24.01
N MET A 283 2.27 -11.96 24.52
CA MET A 283 3.37 -12.05 25.48
C MET A 283 2.92 -12.62 26.83
N THR A 284 1.70 -12.29 27.27
CA THR A 284 1.07 -12.85 28.48
C THR A 284 0.78 -14.34 28.29
N ALA A 285 0.20 -14.73 27.16
CA ALA A 285 -0.02 -16.12 26.79
C ALA A 285 1.28 -16.93 26.81
N ILE A 286 2.37 -16.41 26.23
CA ILE A 286 3.69 -17.07 26.21
C ILE A 286 4.22 -17.25 27.64
N ARG A 287 4.15 -16.21 28.48
CA ARG A 287 4.59 -16.28 29.89
C ARG A 287 3.78 -17.29 30.69
N MET A 288 2.46 -17.29 30.55
CA MET A 288 1.58 -18.21 31.26
C MET A 288 1.75 -19.66 30.80
N ARG A 289 1.92 -19.89 29.50
CA ARG A 289 2.24 -21.22 28.96
C ARG A 289 3.57 -21.76 29.50
N ARG A 290 4.59 -20.90 29.62
CA ARG A 290 5.88 -21.28 30.24
C ARG A 290 5.75 -21.61 31.73
N LYS A 291 4.86 -20.93 32.46
CA LYS A 291 4.66 -21.13 33.90
C LYS A 291 3.78 -22.35 34.22
N LEU A 292 2.68 -22.53 33.49
CA LEU A 292 1.65 -23.55 33.77
C LEU A 292 1.92 -24.87 33.04
N GLY A 293 2.85 -24.92 32.10
CA GLY A 293 3.06 -26.09 31.24
C GLY A 293 1.91 -26.32 30.26
N TYR A 294 1.97 -27.44 29.52
CA TYR A 294 0.89 -27.84 28.62
C TYR A 294 -0.34 -28.29 29.42
N GLN A 295 -1.51 -27.71 29.13
CA GLN A 295 -2.78 -28.08 29.76
C GLN A 295 -3.76 -28.56 28.68
N PRO A 296 -4.36 -29.76 28.82
CA PRO A 296 -5.32 -30.29 27.83
C PRO A 296 -6.54 -29.39 27.61
N ASP A 297 -6.97 -28.67 28.65
CA ASP A 297 -8.14 -27.79 28.63
C ASP A 297 -7.92 -26.49 27.84
N ARG A 298 -6.68 -26.25 27.38
CA ARG A 298 -6.27 -25.04 26.63
C ARG A 298 -5.52 -25.44 25.34
N PRO A 299 -6.26 -25.87 24.30
CA PRO A 299 -5.65 -26.39 23.08
C PRO A 299 -4.92 -25.33 22.27
N ASP A 300 -5.30 -24.04 22.36
CA ASP A 300 -4.62 -22.95 21.66
C ASP A 300 -3.72 -22.16 22.63
N PHE A 301 -2.55 -21.71 22.17
CA PHE A 301 -1.60 -21.02 23.03
C PHE A 301 -2.15 -19.68 23.56
N LEU A 302 -3.03 -19.03 22.79
CA LEU A 302 -3.66 -17.77 23.20
C LEU A 302 -4.67 -17.96 24.35
N ASP A 303 -5.20 -19.18 24.54
CA ASP A 303 -6.14 -19.46 25.64
C ASP A 303 -5.45 -19.34 27.02
N TYR A 304 -4.12 -19.39 27.06
CA TYR A 304 -3.33 -19.10 28.26
C TYR A 304 -3.37 -17.63 28.68
N ALA A 305 -3.76 -16.70 27.80
CA ALA A 305 -3.98 -15.31 28.20
C ALA A 305 -5.31 -15.11 28.93
N LYS A 306 -6.26 -16.05 28.81
CA LYS A 306 -7.54 -16.03 29.56
C LYS A 306 -7.36 -16.39 31.04
N SER A 307 -6.16 -16.83 31.44
CA SER A 307 -5.87 -17.32 32.79
C SER A 307 -5.56 -16.23 33.81
N MET A 308 -6.14 -15.04 33.65
CA MET A 308 -6.19 -14.08 34.76
C MET A 308 -6.95 -14.77 35.91
N PRO A 309 -6.51 -14.65 37.18
CA PRO A 309 -7.15 -15.36 38.29
C PRO A 309 -8.66 -15.11 38.31
N SER A 310 -9.43 -16.19 38.39
CA SER A 310 -10.87 -16.25 38.25
C SER A 310 -11.64 -15.30 39.19
N ALA A 311 -12.36 -14.36 38.59
CA ALA A 311 -13.83 -14.23 38.58
C ALA A 311 -14.69 -14.37 39.86
N SER A 312 -14.16 -14.51 41.08
CA SER A 312 -15.00 -14.62 42.29
C SER A 312 -15.20 -13.33 43.11
N GLU A 313 -14.47 -12.24 42.83
CA GLU A 313 -14.60 -10.96 43.56
C GLU A 313 -14.45 -9.73 42.65
N PHE A 314 -15.12 -9.70 41.50
CA PHE A 314 -15.04 -8.57 40.58
C PHE A 314 -16.34 -7.77 40.53
N ASN A 315 -16.23 -6.44 40.61
CA ASN A 315 -17.33 -5.51 40.38
C ASN A 315 -17.86 -5.63 38.94
N GLU A 316 -19.09 -5.18 38.68
CA GLU A 316 -19.74 -5.28 37.36
C GLU A 316 -18.90 -4.69 36.21
N LYS A 317 -18.18 -3.59 36.47
CA LYS A 317 -17.25 -2.96 35.50
C LYS A 317 -16.04 -3.84 35.17
N GLU A 318 -15.51 -4.57 36.14
CA GLU A 318 -14.36 -5.46 35.94
C GLU A 318 -14.78 -6.72 35.17
N ARG A 319 -16.01 -7.22 35.42
CA ARG A 319 -16.59 -8.32 34.66
C ARG A 319 -16.81 -7.98 33.18
N VAL A 320 -17.28 -6.77 32.87
CA VAL A 320 -17.43 -6.29 31.48
C VAL A 320 -16.07 -6.10 30.81
N SER A 321 -15.07 -5.57 31.53
CA SER A 321 -13.69 -5.45 31.04
C SER A 321 -13.06 -6.81 30.72
N GLU A 322 -13.27 -7.81 31.59
CA GLU A 322 -12.78 -9.17 31.39
C GLU A 322 -13.48 -9.88 30.23
N LEU A 323 -14.81 -9.74 30.09
CA LEU A 323 -15.58 -10.29 28.96
C LEU A 323 -15.09 -9.71 27.62
N ASN A 324 -14.86 -8.40 27.58
CA ASN A 324 -14.28 -7.72 26.42
C ASN A 324 -12.85 -8.19 26.12
N ASN A 325 -12.11 -8.63 27.13
CA ASN A 325 -10.76 -9.17 26.96
C ASN A 325 -10.78 -10.61 26.43
N ASN A 326 -11.71 -11.45 26.92
CA ASN A 326 -11.89 -12.82 26.44
C ASN A 326 -12.39 -12.85 25.00
N GLN A 327 -13.38 -12.01 24.67
CA GLN A 327 -13.85 -11.84 23.29
C GLN A 327 -12.71 -11.39 22.37
N PHE A 328 -11.89 -10.43 22.81
CA PHE A 328 -10.71 -9.99 22.05
C PHE A 328 -9.71 -11.13 21.81
N ILE A 329 -9.47 -12.00 22.79
CA ILE A 329 -8.59 -13.17 22.63
C ILE A 329 -9.15 -14.13 21.58
N ASP A 330 -10.46 -14.39 21.61
CA ASP A 330 -11.11 -15.26 20.65
C ASP A 330 -11.08 -14.69 19.22
N ASP A 331 -11.28 -13.38 19.08
CA ASP A 331 -11.20 -12.72 17.79
C ASP A 331 -9.75 -12.63 17.28
N LEU A 332 -8.76 -12.43 18.16
CA LEU A 332 -7.34 -12.52 17.82
C LEU A 332 -6.98 -13.93 17.32
N LYS A 333 -7.51 -14.98 17.95
CA LYS A 333 -7.30 -16.37 17.52
C LYS A 333 -7.88 -16.63 16.13
N LYS A 334 -9.08 -16.15 15.84
CA LYS A 334 -9.68 -16.21 14.49
C LYS A 334 -8.81 -15.46 13.48
N ALA A 335 -8.35 -14.26 13.82
CA ALA A 335 -7.49 -13.44 12.97
C ALA A 335 -6.16 -14.14 12.66
N VAL A 336 -5.45 -14.66 13.67
CA VAL A 336 -4.18 -15.39 13.50
C VAL A 336 -4.35 -16.64 12.64
N ARG A 337 -5.47 -17.36 12.80
CA ARG A 337 -5.80 -18.52 11.95
C ARG A 337 -6.02 -18.12 10.49
N ALA A 338 -6.70 -17.00 10.23
CA ALA A 338 -6.85 -16.46 8.89
C ALA A 338 -5.51 -16.00 8.29
N CYS A 339 -4.64 -15.40 9.10
CA CYS A 339 -3.29 -14.97 8.68
C CYS A 339 -2.37 -16.13 8.28
N ARG A 340 -2.70 -17.40 8.57
CA ARG A 340 -1.90 -18.55 8.10
C ARG A 340 -1.76 -18.58 6.58
N VAL A 341 -2.78 -18.11 5.84
CA VAL A 341 -2.73 -18.01 4.38
C VAL A 341 -1.66 -17.01 3.93
N PHE A 342 -1.37 -15.97 4.73
CA PHE A 342 -0.34 -14.98 4.42
C PHE A 342 1.08 -15.55 4.45
N ALA A 343 1.31 -16.71 5.04
CA ALA A 343 2.62 -17.39 5.01
C ALA A 343 3.07 -17.74 3.57
N PHE A 344 2.14 -17.84 2.62
CA PHE A 344 2.45 -18.12 1.21
C PHE A 344 2.70 -16.84 0.39
N TYR A 345 2.21 -15.68 0.83
CA TYR A 345 2.33 -14.42 0.09
C TYR A 345 3.77 -13.95 -0.14
N PRO A 346 4.76 -14.20 0.75
CA PRO A 346 6.16 -13.89 0.44
C PRO A 346 6.64 -14.47 -0.89
N PHE A 347 6.23 -15.70 -1.26
CA PHE A 347 6.60 -16.29 -2.55
C PHE A 347 5.99 -15.53 -3.72
N TYR A 348 4.74 -15.11 -3.60
CA TYR A 348 4.10 -14.25 -4.60
C TYR A 348 4.83 -12.92 -4.75
N TRP A 349 5.13 -12.25 -3.63
CA TRP A 349 5.79 -10.95 -3.63
C TRP A 349 7.23 -11.01 -4.14
N ILE A 350 7.97 -12.10 -3.93
CA ILE A 350 9.30 -12.28 -4.51
C ILE A 350 9.23 -12.26 -6.04
N CYS A 351 8.27 -12.97 -6.63
CA CYS A 351 8.06 -13.00 -8.08
C CYS A 351 7.50 -11.67 -8.60
N TYR A 352 6.47 -11.13 -7.95
CA TYR A 352 5.86 -9.87 -8.34
C TYR A 352 6.88 -8.73 -8.30
N ASN A 353 7.69 -8.60 -7.25
CA ASN A 353 8.67 -7.51 -7.15
C ASN A 353 9.78 -7.53 -8.23
N GLN A 354 9.92 -8.60 -9.02
CA GLN A 354 10.87 -8.65 -10.14
C GLN A 354 10.53 -7.63 -11.24
N PHE A 355 9.23 -7.31 -11.44
CA PHE A 355 8.82 -6.43 -12.54
C PHE A 355 9.40 -5.02 -12.42
N GLY A 356 9.60 -4.52 -11.20
CA GLY A 356 10.18 -3.20 -10.95
C GLY A 356 11.68 -3.20 -10.64
N THR A 357 12.36 -4.34 -10.84
CA THR A 357 13.80 -4.47 -10.60
C THR A 357 14.47 -5.24 -11.73
N ASN A 358 14.63 -6.56 -11.59
CA ASN A 358 15.38 -7.36 -12.56
C ASN A 358 14.76 -7.39 -13.96
N LEU A 359 13.42 -7.30 -14.10
CA LEU A 359 12.79 -7.22 -15.42
C LEU A 359 13.04 -5.87 -16.10
N VAL A 360 13.24 -4.79 -15.33
CA VAL A 360 13.68 -3.49 -15.88
C VAL A 360 15.10 -3.60 -16.43
N SER A 361 15.99 -4.28 -15.70
CA SER A 361 17.36 -4.56 -16.16
C SER A 361 17.39 -5.50 -17.37
N GLN A 362 16.50 -6.49 -17.43
CA GLN A 362 16.32 -7.37 -18.59
C GLN A 362 15.86 -6.57 -19.81
N ALA A 363 14.88 -5.67 -19.63
CA ALA A 363 14.37 -4.82 -20.70
C ALA A 363 15.45 -3.88 -21.27
N ALA A 364 16.42 -3.45 -20.47
CA ALA A 364 17.55 -2.64 -20.93
C ALA A 364 18.47 -3.39 -21.91
N GLN A 365 18.44 -4.73 -21.93
CA GLN A 365 19.20 -5.56 -22.88
C GLN A 365 18.41 -5.87 -24.16
N MET A 366 17.16 -5.40 -24.25
CA MET A 366 16.26 -5.64 -25.37
C MET A 366 16.17 -4.40 -26.27
N ASN A 367 15.85 -4.60 -27.54
CA ASN A 367 15.53 -3.48 -28.43
C ASN A 367 14.12 -2.95 -28.10
N VAL A 368 14.05 -1.94 -27.24
CA VAL A 368 12.81 -1.22 -26.87
C VAL A 368 12.50 -0.03 -27.77
N GLY A 369 13.30 0.20 -28.83
CA GLY A 369 13.14 1.33 -29.73
C GLY A 369 13.23 2.68 -28.98
N PRO A 370 12.33 3.64 -29.27
CA PRO A 370 12.35 4.95 -28.61
C PRO A 370 11.84 4.90 -27.17
N LEU A 371 11.27 3.79 -26.70
CA LEU A 371 10.67 3.71 -25.37
C LEU A 371 11.73 3.54 -24.26
N PRO A 372 11.54 4.12 -23.06
CA PRO A 372 12.31 3.77 -21.87
C PRO A 372 12.11 2.29 -21.48
N ASN A 373 13.14 1.63 -20.96
CA ASN A 373 13.06 0.22 -20.57
C ASN A 373 12.13 -0.02 -19.37
N ASP A 374 12.09 0.94 -18.45
CA ASP A 374 11.28 0.94 -17.24
C ASP A 374 9.81 1.36 -17.48
N ILE A 375 9.45 1.81 -18.69
CA ILE A 375 8.06 2.11 -19.07
C ILE A 375 7.16 0.87 -18.98
N LEU A 376 7.74 -0.33 -19.11
CA LEU A 376 7.03 -1.60 -19.05
C LEU A 376 6.33 -1.82 -17.70
N GLN A 377 6.77 -1.13 -16.64
CA GLN A 377 6.11 -1.14 -15.35
C GLN A 377 4.67 -0.62 -15.42
N ASN A 378 4.35 0.27 -16.38
CA ASN A 378 2.99 0.79 -16.58
C ASN A 378 2.01 -0.26 -17.11
N ILE A 379 2.48 -1.40 -17.63
CA ILE A 379 1.60 -2.45 -18.11
C ILE A 379 0.75 -3.00 -16.96
N ASP A 380 1.28 -3.08 -15.73
CA ASP A 380 0.56 -3.58 -14.56
C ASP A 380 -0.73 -2.76 -14.26
N PRO A 381 -0.67 -1.44 -14.00
CA PRO A 381 -1.88 -0.66 -13.75
C PRO A 381 -2.82 -0.57 -14.96
N ILE A 382 -2.29 -0.57 -16.19
CA ILE A 382 -3.13 -0.59 -17.40
C ILE A 382 -3.94 -1.89 -17.48
N VAL A 383 -3.27 -3.04 -17.25
CA VAL A 383 -3.90 -4.35 -17.24
C VAL A 383 -4.94 -4.41 -16.12
N ILE A 384 -4.64 -3.93 -14.91
CA ILE A 384 -5.58 -3.89 -13.79
C ILE A 384 -6.85 -3.12 -14.15
N VAL A 385 -6.71 -1.90 -14.68
CA VAL A 385 -7.83 -1.03 -15.09
C VAL A 385 -8.73 -1.68 -16.13
N ILE A 386 -8.14 -2.45 -17.06
CA ILE A 386 -8.88 -3.17 -18.10
C ILE A 386 -9.49 -4.46 -17.57
N PHE A 387 -8.75 -5.23 -16.77
CA PHE A 387 -9.12 -6.58 -16.37
C PHE A 387 -10.19 -6.57 -15.28
N ILE A 388 -10.16 -5.64 -14.31
CA ILE A 388 -11.19 -5.58 -13.26
C ILE A 388 -12.62 -5.55 -13.82
N PRO A 389 -12.99 -4.60 -14.72
CA PRO A 389 -14.35 -4.58 -15.25
C PRO A 389 -14.67 -5.82 -16.08
N ILE A 390 -13.70 -6.42 -16.78
CA ILE A 390 -13.87 -7.69 -17.49
C ILE A 390 -14.16 -8.83 -16.49
N PHE A 391 -13.40 -8.93 -15.41
CA PHE A 391 -13.60 -9.95 -14.39
C PHE A 391 -14.95 -9.80 -13.70
N ASP A 392 -15.33 -8.58 -13.33
CA ASP A 392 -16.56 -8.31 -12.59
C ASP A 392 -17.82 -8.43 -13.45
N LYS A 393 -17.78 -7.99 -14.71
CA LYS A 393 -18.96 -7.96 -15.60
C LYS A 393 -19.08 -9.16 -16.53
N LEU A 394 -17.97 -9.78 -16.91
CA LEU A 394 -17.95 -10.87 -17.88
C LEU A 394 -17.59 -12.21 -17.23
N ILE A 395 -16.41 -12.31 -16.61
CA ILE A 395 -15.86 -13.60 -16.19
C ILE A 395 -16.59 -14.16 -14.96
N TYR A 396 -16.71 -13.41 -13.88
CA TYR A 396 -17.38 -13.89 -12.67
C TYR A 396 -18.89 -14.14 -12.87
N PRO A 397 -19.66 -13.28 -13.59
CA PRO A 397 -21.02 -13.61 -13.97
C PRO A 397 -21.10 -14.83 -14.89
N GLY A 398 -20.16 -14.99 -15.83
CA GLY A 398 -20.06 -16.15 -16.71
C GLY A 398 -19.84 -17.46 -15.95
N LEU A 399 -18.86 -17.49 -15.03
CA LEU A 399 -18.60 -18.64 -14.15
C LEU A 399 -19.83 -18.97 -13.29
N ARG A 400 -20.52 -17.96 -12.77
CA ARG A 400 -21.79 -18.13 -12.03
C ARG A 400 -22.89 -18.73 -12.89
N ARG A 401 -23.02 -18.32 -14.16
CA ARG A 401 -23.97 -18.94 -15.13
C ARG A 401 -23.62 -20.41 -15.39
N CYS A 402 -22.33 -20.75 -15.42
CA CYS A 402 -21.84 -22.13 -15.52
C CYS A 402 -21.92 -22.92 -14.21
N LYS A 403 -22.51 -22.35 -13.14
CA LYS A 403 -22.60 -22.95 -11.79
C LYS A 403 -21.23 -23.27 -11.15
N ILE A 404 -20.15 -22.62 -11.60
CA ILE A 404 -18.82 -22.74 -11.01
C ILE A 404 -18.68 -21.66 -9.95
N ASN A 405 -18.75 -22.07 -8.68
CA ASN A 405 -18.42 -21.20 -7.57
C ASN A 405 -16.91 -21.03 -7.49
N PHE A 406 -16.41 -19.81 -7.71
CA PHE A 406 -15.00 -19.49 -7.62
C PHE A 406 -14.71 -18.67 -6.36
N PRO A 407 -14.54 -19.31 -5.18
CA PRO A 407 -14.31 -18.61 -3.91
C PRO A 407 -12.90 -18.02 -3.82
N ALA A 408 -12.59 -17.32 -2.72
CA ALA A 408 -11.35 -16.56 -2.57
C ALA A 408 -10.08 -17.43 -2.64
N ILE A 409 -10.05 -18.61 -2.01
CA ILE A 409 -8.83 -19.45 -1.96
C ILE A 409 -8.41 -19.95 -3.37
N PRO A 410 -9.30 -20.52 -4.21
CA PRO A 410 -8.98 -20.85 -5.59
C PRO A 410 -8.54 -19.66 -6.45
N ARG A 411 -9.08 -18.44 -6.22
CA ARG A 411 -8.62 -17.22 -6.88
C ARG A 411 -7.17 -16.90 -6.54
N ILE A 412 -6.82 -17.00 -5.27
CA ILE A 412 -5.44 -16.82 -4.80
C ILE A 412 -4.54 -17.86 -5.49
N ALA A 413 -4.91 -19.15 -5.45
CA ALA A 413 -4.14 -20.22 -6.10
C ALA A 413 -3.94 -19.99 -7.60
N ALA A 414 -4.98 -19.54 -8.33
CA ALA A 414 -4.87 -19.19 -9.74
C ALA A 414 -3.88 -18.03 -9.96
N GLY A 415 -3.89 -17.02 -9.09
CA GLY A 415 -2.90 -15.92 -9.13
C GLY A 415 -1.46 -16.40 -8.94
N PHE A 416 -1.22 -17.34 -8.02
CA PHE A 416 0.09 -17.99 -7.84
C PHE A 416 0.53 -18.76 -9.09
N PHE A 417 -0.40 -19.44 -9.77
CA PHE A 417 -0.11 -20.13 -11.01
C PHE A 417 0.22 -19.15 -12.15
N CYS A 418 -0.54 -18.07 -12.29
CA CYS A 418 -0.28 -17.02 -13.29
C CYS A 418 1.08 -16.36 -13.09
N VAL A 419 1.45 -15.98 -11.86
CA VAL A 419 2.77 -15.36 -11.62
C VAL A 419 3.90 -16.36 -11.88
N SER A 420 3.69 -17.65 -11.60
CA SER A 420 4.68 -18.70 -11.91
C SER A 420 4.91 -18.85 -13.40
N ILE A 421 3.85 -18.85 -14.21
CA ILE A 421 3.94 -18.82 -15.68
C ILE A 421 4.67 -17.55 -16.14
N GLY A 422 4.37 -16.39 -15.53
CA GLY A 422 5.06 -15.14 -15.83
C GLY A 422 6.58 -15.22 -15.62
N MET A 423 7.03 -15.88 -14.54
CA MET A 423 8.46 -16.09 -14.28
C MET A 423 9.11 -17.09 -15.24
N VAL A 424 8.39 -18.14 -15.64
CA VAL A 424 8.86 -19.05 -16.70
C VAL A 424 9.04 -18.28 -18.01
N TRP A 425 8.07 -17.43 -18.37
CA TRP A 425 8.16 -16.59 -19.55
C TRP A 425 9.36 -15.63 -19.48
N ALA A 426 9.57 -14.94 -18.36
CA ALA A 426 10.72 -14.08 -18.15
C ALA A 426 12.07 -14.82 -18.30
N THR A 427 12.10 -16.10 -17.89
CA THR A 427 13.28 -16.97 -18.04
C THR A 427 13.54 -17.32 -19.51
N ILE A 428 12.48 -17.65 -20.26
CA ILE A 428 12.56 -17.90 -21.71
C ILE A 428 13.06 -16.64 -22.42
N VAL A 429 12.52 -15.46 -22.10
CA VAL A 429 12.97 -14.18 -22.66
C VAL A 429 14.45 -13.96 -22.37
N GLN A 430 14.92 -14.21 -21.14
CA GLN A 430 16.34 -14.08 -20.82
C GLN A 430 17.22 -15.01 -21.65
N HIS A 431 16.79 -16.25 -21.84
CA HIS A 431 17.52 -17.22 -22.66
C HIS A 431 17.61 -16.77 -24.13
N LEU A 432 16.52 -16.22 -24.68
CA LEU A 432 16.50 -15.66 -26.03
C LEU A 432 17.42 -14.45 -26.17
N ILE A 433 17.52 -13.59 -25.14
CA ILE A 433 18.48 -12.48 -25.12
C ILE A 433 19.92 -13.00 -25.19
N TYR A 434 20.27 -14.07 -24.45
CA TYR A 434 21.62 -14.63 -24.46
C TYR A 434 22.01 -15.31 -25.78
N ILE A 435 21.04 -15.88 -26.52
CA ILE A 435 21.30 -16.52 -27.83
C ILE A 435 21.34 -15.49 -28.95
N SER A 436 20.59 -14.40 -28.82
CA SER A 436 20.62 -13.30 -29.80
C SER A 436 22.02 -12.69 -29.80
N GLN A 437 22.69 -12.66 -30.96
CA GLN A 437 24.03 -12.08 -31.08
C GLN A 437 24.07 -10.67 -30.47
N PRO A 438 25.15 -10.28 -29.76
CA PRO A 438 25.27 -8.92 -29.26
C PRO A 438 25.30 -7.99 -30.47
N ASN A 439 24.23 -7.22 -30.67
CA ASN A 439 24.29 -6.09 -31.58
C ASN A 439 25.41 -5.18 -31.07
N LEU A 440 26.50 -5.07 -31.84
CA LEU A 440 27.75 -4.38 -31.50
C LEU A 440 27.59 -2.90 -31.08
N ASN A 441 26.38 -2.35 -31.11
CA ASN A 441 26.09 -0.94 -30.89
C ASN A 441 25.24 -0.64 -29.64
N PHE A 442 24.77 -1.64 -28.87
CA PHE A 442 23.80 -1.42 -27.79
C PHE A 442 24.20 -1.94 -26.41
N VAL A 443 25.41 -2.48 -26.26
CA VAL A 443 25.89 -3.00 -24.97
C VAL A 443 27.01 -2.10 -24.45
N PRO A 444 26.78 -1.30 -23.39
CA PRO A 444 27.90 -0.77 -22.61
C PRO A 444 28.65 -1.99 -22.07
N LYS A 445 29.98 -1.99 -22.26
CA LYS A 445 30.98 -3.02 -21.91
C LYS A 445 30.48 -4.15 -20.99
N PRO A 446 30.81 -5.43 -21.28
CA PRO A 446 30.29 -6.55 -20.52
C PRO A 446 30.69 -6.43 -19.06
N TYR A 447 29.74 -6.11 -18.19
CA TYR A 447 29.82 -6.51 -16.80
C TYR A 447 29.68 -8.03 -16.83
N CYS A 448 30.83 -8.72 -16.81
CA CYS A 448 30.89 -10.14 -16.56
C CYS A 448 30.08 -10.43 -15.31
N ILE A 449 28.90 -11.02 -15.49
CA ILE A 449 28.17 -11.65 -14.41
C ILE A 449 29.11 -12.77 -13.95
N ALA A 450 29.54 -12.70 -12.70
CA ALA A 450 30.28 -13.75 -12.03
C ALA A 450 29.37 -14.98 -11.85
N SER A 451 29.10 -15.67 -12.95
CA SER A 451 28.70 -17.07 -12.98
C SER A 451 29.84 -17.79 -13.68
N HIS A 452 30.68 -18.42 -12.87
CA HIS A 452 31.75 -19.27 -13.33
C HIS A 452 31.26 -20.29 -14.38
N VAL A 453 32.13 -20.48 -15.37
CA VAL A 453 32.27 -21.61 -16.30
C VAL A 453 31.54 -21.48 -17.67
N VAL A 454 32.39 -21.33 -18.69
CA VAL A 454 32.18 -21.41 -20.16
C VAL A 454 31.57 -20.19 -20.86
N CYS A 455 32.40 -19.20 -21.21
CA CYS A 455 32.39 -18.54 -22.53
C CYS A 455 33.42 -17.40 -22.58
N CYS A 456 34.71 -17.72 -22.55
CA CYS A 456 35.79 -16.83 -22.99
C CYS A 456 37.07 -17.66 -23.14
N ASP A 457 37.15 -18.52 -24.16
CA ASP A 457 38.43 -19.15 -24.56
C ASP A 457 38.45 -19.59 -26.04
N VAL A 458 37.52 -19.10 -26.87
CA VAL A 458 37.54 -19.38 -28.31
C VAL A 458 37.38 -18.06 -29.03
N PHE A 459 38.51 -17.46 -29.41
CA PHE A 459 38.72 -16.45 -30.46
C PHE A 459 39.87 -15.48 -30.10
N TYR A 460 41.04 -16.05 -29.78
CA TYR A 460 42.32 -15.35 -29.95
C TYR A 460 43.39 -16.37 -30.33
N PHE A 461 43.32 -16.88 -31.57
CA PHE A 461 44.52 -17.32 -32.27
C PHE A 461 44.62 -16.52 -33.56
N SER A 462 45.38 -15.43 -33.45
CA SER A 462 45.82 -14.60 -34.56
C SER A 462 46.91 -15.34 -35.34
N ASN A 463 46.80 -15.24 -36.65
CA ASN A 463 47.84 -15.51 -37.64
C ASN A 463 49.26 -15.16 -37.15
N LYS A 464 50.15 -16.14 -37.23
CA LYS A 464 51.53 -16.00 -37.71
C LYS A 464 51.85 -17.19 -38.59
#